data_AF-A0A7X0FG98-F1
#
_entry.id   AF-A0A7X0FG98-F1
#
_cell.length_a   1.000
_cell.length_b   1.000
_cell.length_c   1.000
_cell.angle_alpha   90.00
_cell.angle_beta   90.00
_cell.angle_gamma   90.00
#
_symmetry.space_group_name_H-M   'P 1'
#
loop_
_entity.id
_entity.type
_entity.pdbx_description
1 polymer ?
#
loop_
_entity_poly.entity_id
_entity_poly.type
_entity_poly.pdbx_seq_one_letter_code
_entity_poly.pdbx_strand_id
1 'polypeptide(L)'
;MQSHKIRFIIIAVLCFGMTVASVVTFLSRPSAVPDRLLESSGTVGSVHASHSKSRLQSVNFTVAPAGDEFKYSSILPGIDPLWNEIRAGAPVRVTFSEEDGEREVWGLRLGDRVVVTPDQALQARRENGKNGIIFGLLALVGAGYFLHLARKA
;
A
#
# COMPACT_ATOMS: atom_id res chain seq x y z
N MET A 1 -34.35 24.51 5.48
CA MET A 1 -33.80 23.80 6.66
C MET A 1 -33.47 22.33 6.39
N GLN A 2 -34.32 21.54 5.74
CA GLN A 2 -34.13 20.08 5.55
C GLN A 2 -32.87 19.68 4.75
N SER A 3 -32.43 20.53 3.80
CA SER A 3 -31.25 20.28 2.96
C SER A 3 -29.92 20.24 3.75
N HIS A 4 -29.78 21.04 4.81
CA HIS A 4 -28.54 21.07 5.60
C HIS A 4 -28.37 19.83 6.48
N LYS A 5 -29.46 19.32 7.07
CA LYS A 5 -29.44 18.06 7.84
C LYS A 5 -28.98 16.88 7.00
N ILE A 6 -29.52 16.75 5.80
CA ILE A 6 -29.19 15.65 4.87
C ILE A 6 -27.71 15.71 4.50
N ARG A 7 -27.17 16.91 4.23
CA ARG A 7 -25.73 17.09 3.94
C ARG A 7 -24.85 16.64 5.10
N PHE A 8 -25.18 17.00 6.33
CA PHE A 8 -24.40 16.60 7.51
C PHE A 8 -24.46 15.09 7.77
N ILE A 9 -25.61 14.45 7.53
CA ILE A 9 -25.74 12.99 7.63
C ILE A 9 -24.87 12.30 6.58
N ILE A 10 -24.88 12.76 5.32
CA ILE A 10 -24.04 12.20 4.26
C ILE A 10 -22.56 12.31 4.63
N ILE A 11 -22.11 13.46 5.12
CA ILE A 11 -20.72 13.65 5.55
C ILE A 11 -20.37 12.70 6.70
N ALA A 12 -21.26 12.53 7.69
CA ALA A 12 -21.03 11.61 8.80
C ALA A 12 -20.91 10.15 8.34
N VAL A 13 -21.73 9.71 7.37
CA VAL A 13 -21.64 8.37 6.78
C VAL A 13 -20.32 8.17 6.03
N LEU A 14 -19.87 9.17 5.27
CA LEU A 14 -18.57 9.11 4.58
C LEU A 14 -17.40 9.03 5.57
N CYS A 15 -17.46 9.81 6.66
CA CYS A 15 -16.48 9.73 7.74
C CYS A 15 -16.46 8.35 8.40
N PHE A 16 -17.63 7.78 8.69
CA PHE A 16 -17.73 6.43 9.26
C PHE A 16 -17.17 5.36 8.31
N GLY A 17 -17.46 5.46 7.02
CA GLY A 17 -16.88 4.57 5.99
C GLY A 17 -15.35 4.61 5.96
N MET A 18 -14.76 5.81 6.07
CA MET A 18 -13.30 5.97 6.19
C MET A 18 -12.75 5.33 7.47
N THR A 19 -13.45 5.42 8.61
CA THR A 19 -13.03 4.75 9.85
C THR A 19 -13.02 3.23 9.69
N VAL A 20 -14.08 2.64 9.10
CA VAL A 20 -14.15 1.19 8.88
C VAL A 20 -13.01 0.72 7.97
N ALA A 21 -12.78 1.40 6.84
CA ALA A 21 -11.68 1.08 5.93
C ALA A 21 -10.31 1.17 6.65
N SER A 22 -10.13 2.18 7.49
CA SER A 22 -8.90 2.38 8.26
C SER A 22 -8.64 1.25 9.27
N VAL A 23 -9.69 0.77 9.95
CA VAL A 23 -9.61 -0.36 10.89
C VAL A 23 -9.28 -1.66 10.17
N VAL A 24 -9.92 -1.93 9.03
CA VAL A 24 -9.59 -3.11 8.20
C VAL A 24 -8.13 -3.06 7.77
N THR A 25 -7.68 -1.93 7.24
CA THR A 25 -6.27 -1.74 6.84
C THR A 25 -5.30 -1.92 8.02
N PHE A 26 -5.72 -1.56 9.23
CA PHE A 26 -4.92 -1.74 10.44
C PHE A 26 -4.82 -3.22 10.85
N LEU A 27 -5.95 -3.95 10.82
CA LEU A 27 -6.02 -5.36 11.20
C LEU A 27 -5.35 -6.28 10.18
N SER A 28 -5.41 -5.94 8.89
CA SER A 28 -4.74 -6.68 7.81
C SER A 28 -3.22 -6.46 7.76
N ARG A 29 -2.61 -5.84 8.78
CA ARG A 29 -1.16 -5.62 8.79
C ARG A 29 -0.42 -6.90 9.19
N PRO A 30 0.62 -7.27 8.44
CA PRO A 30 1.47 -8.37 8.87
C PRO A 30 2.18 -8.00 10.18
N SER A 31 2.04 -8.88 11.17
CA SER A 31 2.68 -8.74 12.49
C SER A 31 4.14 -9.16 12.45
N ALA A 32 4.57 -9.92 11.44
CA ALA A 32 5.93 -10.39 11.24
C ALA A 32 6.26 -10.46 9.74
N VAL A 33 7.54 -10.61 9.42
CA VAL A 33 7.95 -11.10 8.10
C VAL A 33 7.44 -12.54 7.97
N PRO A 34 6.88 -12.95 6.82
CA PRO A 34 6.43 -14.32 6.61
C PRO A 34 7.57 -15.33 6.83
N ASP A 35 7.26 -16.44 7.50
CA ASP A 35 8.26 -17.49 7.80
C ASP A 35 8.83 -18.14 6.53
N ARG A 36 8.06 -18.10 5.44
CA ARG A 36 8.44 -18.63 4.13
C ARG A 36 8.54 -17.50 3.12
N LEU A 37 9.77 -17.06 2.89
CA LEU A 37 10.09 -16.19 1.78
C LEU A 37 10.72 -17.01 0.65
N LEU A 38 10.18 -16.82 -0.54
CA LEU A 38 10.70 -17.33 -1.79
C LEU A 38 11.60 -16.27 -2.45
N GLU A 39 12.48 -16.71 -3.34
CA GLU A 39 13.36 -15.82 -4.08
C GLU A 39 13.23 -16.07 -5.58
N SER A 40 13.08 -14.99 -6.35
CA SER A 40 13.19 -15.01 -7.81
C SER A 40 14.34 -14.09 -8.21
N SER A 41 15.33 -14.66 -8.89
CA SER A 41 16.53 -13.95 -9.37
C SER A 41 16.59 -14.04 -10.89
N GLY A 42 16.94 -12.94 -11.54
CA GLY A 42 16.98 -12.89 -13.00
C GLY A 42 17.29 -11.51 -13.54
N THR A 43 16.74 -11.21 -14.70
CA THR A 43 16.80 -9.87 -15.31
C THR A 43 15.40 -9.31 -15.46
N VAL A 44 15.28 -7.99 -15.34
CA VAL A 44 14.01 -7.30 -15.57
C VAL A 44 13.61 -7.47 -17.04
N GLY A 45 12.42 -8.01 -17.30
CA GLY A 45 11.87 -8.16 -18.65
C GLY A 45 11.17 -6.88 -19.10
N SER A 46 9.98 -6.66 -18.57
CA SER A 46 9.13 -5.49 -18.80
C SER A 46 8.91 -4.72 -17.50
N VAL A 47 8.65 -3.41 -17.60
CA VAL A 47 8.34 -2.55 -16.45
C VAL A 47 7.22 -1.59 -16.84
N HIS A 48 6.22 -1.47 -15.97
CA HIS A 48 5.11 -0.54 -16.11
C HIS A 48 4.82 0.15 -14.76
N ALA A 49 4.38 1.39 -14.81
CA ALA A 49 3.96 2.14 -13.62
C ALA A 49 2.43 2.32 -13.60
N SER A 50 1.84 2.17 -12.42
CA SER A 50 0.46 2.57 -12.16
C SER A 50 0.43 3.89 -11.42
N HIS A 51 -0.33 4.86 -11.92
CA HIS A 51 -0.49 6.18 -11.30
C HIS A 51 -1.94 6.41 -10.90
N SER A 52 -2.13 7.09 -9.76
CA SER A 52 -3.44 7.61 -9.34
C SER A 52 -3.27 9.06 -8.94
N LYS A 53 -4.05 9.95 -9.56
CA LYS A 53 -4.00 11.42 -9.34
C LYS A 53 -2.56 11.96 -9.39
N SER A 54 -1.81 11.59 -10.42
CA SER A 54 -0.40 11.95 -10.65
C SER A 54 0.62 11.40 -9.64
N ARG A 55 0.20 10.60 -8.66
CA ARG A 55 1.10 9.91 -7.71
C ARG A 55 1.35 8.48 -8.17
N LEU A 56 2.61 8.05 -8.15
CA LEU A 56 3.00 6.68 -8.41
C LEU A 56 2.44 5.75 -7.32
N GLN A 57 1.66 4.75 -7.74
CA GLN A 57 0.97 3.81 -6.86
C GLN A 57 1.65 2.45 -6.80
N SER A 58 2.14 1.97 -7.95
CA SER A 58 2.91 0.75 -8.03
C SER A 58 3.82 0.73 -9.25
N VAL A 59 4.90 -0.03 -9.15
CA VAL A 59 5.76 -0.41 -10.27
C VAL A 59 5.60 -1.91 -10.48
N ASN A 60 5.04 -2.30 -11.62
CA ASN A 60 4.88 -3.69 -12.02
C ASN A 60 6.05 -4.06 -12.94
N PHE A 61 6.70 -5.18 -12.69
CA PHE A 61 7.79 -5.65 -13.52
C PHE A 61 7.82 -7.17 -13.62
N THR A 62 8.39 -7.67 -14.71
CA THR A 62 8.59 -9.11 -14.91
C THR A 62 10.05 -9.50 -14.72
N VAL A 63 10.29 -10.72 -14.24
CA VAL A 63 11.63 -11.28 -14.05
C VAL A 63 11.84 -12.44 -15.01
N ALA A 64 12.77 -12.27 -15.95
CA ALA A 64 13.21 -13.30 -16.89
C ALA A 64 14.34 -14.16 -16.29
N PRO A 65 14.43 -15.46 -16.60
CA PRO A 65 13.67 -16.16 -17.65
C PRO A 65 12.34 -16.77 -17.21
N ALA A 66 12.05 -16.81 -15.90
CA ALA A 66 10.85 -17.44 -15.36
C ALA A 66 9.54 -16.78 -15.84
N GLY A 67 9.60 -15.48 -16.17
CA GLY A 67 8.42 -14.70 -16.55
C GLY A 67 7.55 -14.30 -15.36
N ASP A 68 8.09 -14.37 -14.13
CA ASP A 68 7.37 -14.02 -12.93
C ASP A 68 7.04 -12.53 -12.90
N GLU A 69 5.77 -12.19 -12.70
CA GLU A 69 5.33 -10.81 -12.53
C GLU A 69 5.30 -10.41 -11.05
N PHE A 70 5.82 -9.23 -10.74
CA PHE A 70 5.85 -8.67 -9.40
C PHE A 70 5.33 -7.24 -9.39
N LYS A 71 4.61 -6.91 -8.32
CA LYS A 71 4.09 -5.58 -8.05
C LYS A 71 4.81 -4.96 -6.85
N TYR A 72 5.56 -3.90 -7.11
CA TYR A 72 6.15 -3.06 -6.07
C TYR A 72 5.17 -1.95 -5.67
N SER A 73 4.56 -2.05 -4.49
CA SER A 73 3.56 -1.10 -4.00
C SER A 73 4.17 0.18 -3.43
N SER A 74 3.47 1.31 -3.57
CA SER A 74 3.85 2.61 -2.96
C SER A 74 3.87 2.63 -1.43
N ILE A 75 3.34 1.58 -0.79
CA ILE A 75 3.49 1.34 0.65
C ILE A 75 4.95 1.03 1.00
N LEU A 76 5.72 0.46 0.06
CA LEU A 76 7.13 0.16 0.24
C LEU A 76 8.01 1.40 0.00
N PRO A 77 9.14 1.52 0.72
CA PRO A 77 10.01 2.68 0.61
C PRO A 77 10.72 2.73 -0.75
N GLY A 78 11.02 3.92 -1.24
CA GLY A 78 11.90 4.05 -2.41
C GLY A 78 11.25 3.72 -3.76
N ILE A 79 9.93 3.78 -3.87
CA ILE A 79 9.22 3.54 -5.14
C ILE A 79 9.61 4.54 -6.26
N ASP A 80 9.76 5.83 -5.96
CA ASP A 80 10.14 6.83 -6.96
C ASP A 80 11.60 6.63 -7.45
N PRO A 81 12.60 6.45 -6.56
CA PRO A 81 13.93 6.03 -6.99
C PRO A 81 13.93 4.73 -7.80
N LEU A 82 13.14 3.73 -7.38
CA LEU A 82 13.03 2.47 -8.09
C LEU A 82 12.53 2.68 -9.52
N TRP A 83 11.45 3.43 -9.73
CA TRP A 83 10.91 3.71 -11.06
C TRP A 83 11.91 4.40 -11.98
N ASN A 84 12.70 5.32 -11.42
CA ASN A 84 13.71 6.05 -12.19
C ASN A 84 14.91 5.16 -12.58
N GLU A 85 15.20 4.10 -11.83
CA GLU A 85 16.39 3.26 -12.03
C GLU A 85 16.09 1.92 -12.69
N ILE A 86 14.90 1.36 -12.47
CA ILE A 86 14.54 0.05 -13.01
C ILE A 86 14.42 0.12 -14.53
N ARG A 87 15.13 -0.77 -15.22
CA ARG A 87 15.17 -0.84 -16.69
C ARG A 87 15.19 -2.30 -17.12
N ALA A 88 14.62 -2.58 -18.29
CA ALA A 88 14.71 -3.90 -18.92
C ALA A 88 16.19 -4.32 -19.07
N GLY A 89 16.48 -5.58 -18.83
CA GLY A 89 17.83 -6.17 -18.82
C GLY A 89 18.61 -5.96 -17.52
N ALA A 90 18.14 -5.13 -16.58
CA ALA A 90 18.83 -4.94 -15.31
C ALA A 90 18.77 -6.22 -14.46
N PRO A 91 19.86 -6.64 -13.81
CA PRO A 91 19.84 -7.76 -12.87
C PRO A 91 18.93 -7.42 -11.68
N VAL A 92 18.08 -8.35 -11.30
CA VAL A 92 17.10 -8.16 -10.22
C VAL A 92 16.99 -9.41 -9.38
N ARG A 93 16.83 -9.22 -8.07
CA ARG A 93 16.52 -10.28 -7.11
C ARG A 93 15.36 -9.81 -6.25
N VAL A 94 14.28 -10.59 -6.29
CA VAL A 94 13.05 -10.33 -5.56
C VAL A 94 12.88 -11.39 -4.50
N THR A 95 12.68 -10.97 -3.26
CA THR A 95 12.25 -11.83 -2.18
C THR A 95 10.76 -11.60 -1.97
N PHE A 96 9.95 -12.64 -1.99
CA PHE A 96 8.50 -12.52 -1.96
C PHE A 96 7.86 -13.63 -1.11
N SER A 97 6.65 -13.39 -0.64
CA SER A 97 5.77 -14.42 -0.11
C SER A 97 4.72 -14.76 -1.16
N GLU A 98 4.26 -16.00 -1.15
CA GLU A 98 3.15 -16.45 -1.99
C GLU A 98 2.07 -16.99 -1.04
N GLU A 99 1.08 -16.15 -0.75
CA GLU A 99 -0.08 -16.49 0.09
C GLU A 99 -1.34 -16.27 -0.75
N ASP A 100 -2.28 -17.22 -0.71
CA ASP A 100 -3.55 -17.17 -1.45
C ASP A 100 -3.42 -16.92 -2.96
N GLY A 101 -2.28 -17.30 -3.56
CA GLY A 101 -2.00 -17.12 -4.99
C GLY A 101 -1.51 -15.70 -5.36
N GLU A 102 -1.34 -14.82 -4.38
CA GLU A 102 -0.81 -13.48 -4.57
C GLU A 102 0.68 -13.45 -4.20
N ARG A 103 1.51 -12.90 -5.09
CA ARG A 103 2.95 -12.72 -4.86
C ARG A 103 3.22 -11.36 -4.27
N GLU A 104 3.52 -11.33 -2.98
CA GLU A 104 3.80 -10.10 -2.27
C GLU A 104 5.31 -9.87 -2.12
N VAL A 105 5.80 -8.71 -2.58
CA VAL A 105 7.22 -8.36 -2.49
C VAL A 105 7.61 -7.98 -1.06
N TRP A 106 8.60 -8.67 -0.50
CA TRP A 106 9.20 -8.40 0.81
C TRP A 106 10.63 -7.87 0.72
N GLY A 107 11.36 -8.21 -0.34
CA GLY A 107 12.70 -7.73 -0.59
C GLY A 107 12.93 -7.47 -2.07
N LEU A 108 13.73 -6.46 -2.39
CA LEU A 108 14.12 -6.16 -3.76
C LEU A 108 15.57 -5.67 -3.80
N ARG A 109 16.36 -6.28 -4.68
CA ARG A 109 17.69 -5.79 -5.08
C ARG A 109 17.72 -5.59 -6.59
N LEU A 110 18.30 -4.46 -7.00
CA LEU A 110 18.52 -4.11 -8.40
C LEU A 110 20.03 -4.01 -8.61
N GLY A 111 20.62 -5.03 -9.25
CA GLY A 111 22.06 -5.25 -9.26
C GLY A 111 22.64 -5.31 -7.84
N ASP A 112 23.65 -4.49 -7.57
CA ASP A 112 24.29 -4.43 -6.25
C ASP A 112 23.49 -3.62 -5.22
N ARG A 113 22.53 -2.80 -5.69
CA ARG A 113 21.74 -1.92 -4.83
C ARG A 113 20.61 -2.70 -4.14
N VAL A 114 20.57 -2.60 -2.81
CA VAL A 114 19.39 -3.00 -2.03
C VAL A 114 18.35 -1.89 -2.12
N VAL A 115 17.20 -2.19 -2.71
CA VAL A 115 16.06 -1.26 -2.77
C VAL A 115 15.25 -1.35 -1.49
N VAL A 116 14.93 -2.57 -1.05
CA VAL A 116 14.23 -2.82 0.21
C VAL A 116 14.62 -4.18 0.79
N THR A 117 14.78 -4.24 2.11
CA THR A 117 14.93 -5.50 2.86
C THR A 117 13.60 -5.96 3.47
N PRO A 118 13.44 -7.26 3.80
CA PRO A 118 12.24 -7.76 4.50
C PRO A 118 11.89 -6.96 5.76
N ASP A 119 12.89 -6.57 6.55
CA ASP A 119 12.68 -5.75 7.75
C ASP A 119 12.15 -4.34 7.42
N GLN A 120 12.70 -3.70 6.39
CA GLN A 120 12.23 -2.39 5.93
C GLN A 120 10.81 -2.49 5.37
N ALA A 121 10.50 -3.57 4.65
CA ALA A 121 9.18 -3.82 4.11
C ALA A 121 8.16 -4.06 5.24
N LEU A 122 8.53 -4.80 6.30
CA LEU A 122 7.72 -4.95 7.51
C LEU A 122 7.46 -3.60 8.19
N GLN A 123 8.50 -2.80 8.40
CA GLN A 123 8.38 -1.49 9.04
C GLN A 123 7.46 -0.56 8.24
N ALA A 124 7.65 -0.47 6.92
CA ALA A 124 6.84 0.36 6.05
C ALA A 124 5.36 -0.06 6.06
N ARG A 125 5.07 -1.37 6.05
CA ARG A 125 3.70 -1.88 6.21
C ARG A 125 3.09 -1.51 7.56
N ARG A 126 3.86 -1.64 8.65
CA ARG A 126 3.42 -1.27 10.01
C ARG A 126 3.09 0.21 10.13
N GLU A 127 3.97 1.08 9.61
CA GLU A 127 3.80 2.53 9.63
C GLU A 127 2.58 2.97 8.83
N ASN A 128 2.39 2.44 7.62
CA ASN A 128 1.26 2.82 6.77
C ASN A 128 -0.09 2.55 7.43
N GLY A 129 -0.28 1.39 8.05
CA GLY A 129 -1.56 1.16 8.74
C GLY A 129 -1.65 1.83 10.13
N LYS A 130 -0.54 2.28 10.73
CA LYS A 130 -0.60 3.16 11.93
C LYS A 130 -1.16 4.52 11.52
N ASN A 131 -0.69 5.06 10.40
CA ASN A 131 -1.25 6.26 9.79
C ASN A 131 -2.72 6.06 9.44
N GLY A 132 -3.08 4.87 8.92
CA GLY A 132 -4.47 4.46 8.73
C GLY A 132 -5.35 4.65 9.98
N ILE A 133 -4.96 4.11 11.14
CA ILE A 133 -5.74 4.30 12.38
C ILE A 133 -5.87 5.78 12.77
N ILE A 134 -4.81 6.57 12.63
CA ILE A 134 -4.85 7.99 13.01
C ILE A 134 -5.90 8.72 12.16
N PHE A 135 -5.92 8.49 10.85
CA PHE A 135 -6.95 9.04 9.97
C PHE A 135 -8.35 8.51 10.31
N GLY A 136 -8.48 7.21 10.63
CA GLY A 136 -9.74 6.61 11.04
C GLY A 136 -10.31 7.21 12.33
N LEU A 137 -9.46 7.50 13.33
CA LEU A 137 -9.85 8.15 14.58
C LEU A 137 -10.29 9.61 14.35
N LEU A 138 -9.55 10.36 13.53
CA LEU A 138 -9.94 11.72 13.14
C LEU A 138 -11.29 11.72 12.39
N ALA A 139 -11.50 10.77 11.49
CA ALA A 139 -12.76 10.61 10.78
C ALA A 139 -13.91 10.27 11.74
N LEU A 140 -13.68 9.43 12.76
CA LEU A 140 -14.68 9.09 13.76
C LEU A 140 -15.11 10.32 14.58
N VAL A 141 -14.15 11.14 15.02
CA VAL A 141 -14.44 12.41 15.72
C VAL A 141 -15.24 13.35 14.82
N GLY A 142 -14.87 13.45 13.55
CA GLY A 142 -15.61 14.21 12.53
C GLY A 142 -17.05 13.73 12.37
N ALA A 143 -17.27 12.41 12.28
CA ALA A 143 -18.61 11.83 12.17
C ALA A 143 -19.48 12.22 13.38
N GLY A 144 -18.95 12.11 14.59
CA GLY A 144 -19.64 12.53 15.82
C GLY A 144 -20.01 14.01 15.81
N TYR A 145 -19.10 14.88 15.36
CA TYR A 145 -19.34 16.33 15.26
C TYR A 145 -20.45 16.67 14.26
N PHE A 146 -20.42 16.09 13.05
CA PHE A 146 -21.44 16.36 12.03
C PHE A 146 -22.81 15.79 12.39
N LEU A 147 -22.87 14.64 13.08
CA LEU A 147 -24.12 14.12 13.64
C LEU A 147 -24.70 15.06 14.70
N HIS A 148 -23.86 15.62 15.56
CA HIS A 148 -24.30 16.60 16.55
C HIS A 148 -24.84 17.89 15.90
N LEU A 149 -24.20 18.38 14.83
CA LEU A 149 -24.72 19.51 14.05
C LEU A 149 -26.04 19.20 13.34
N ALA A 150 -26.19 18.00 12.76
CA ALA A 150 -27.44 17.57 12.12
C ALA A 150 -28.62 17.53 13.11
N ARG A 151 -28.36 17.18 14.37
CA ARG A 151 -29.35 17.16 15.45
C ARG A 151 -29.79 18.56 15.89
N LYS A 152 -28.91 19.56 15.79
CA LYS A 152 -29.18 20.96 16.16
C LYS A 152 -29.78 21.82 15.05
N ALA A 153 -29.53 21.47 13.78
CA ALA A 153 -30.12 22.14 12.61
C ALA A 153 -31.63 21.88 12.50
#